data_AF-A0A955LKM2-F1
#
_entry.id   AF-A0A955LKM2-F1
#
_cell.length_a   1.000
_cell.length_b   1.000
_cell.length_c   1.000
_cell.angle_alpha   90.00
_cell.angle_beta   90.00
_cell.angle_gamma   90.00
#
_symmetry.space_group_name_H-M   'P 1'
#
loop_
_entity.id
_entity.type
_entity.pdbx_description
1 polymer ?
#
loop_
_entity_poly.entity_id
_entity_poly.type
_entity_poly.pdbx_seq_one_letter_code
_entity_poly.pdbx_strand_id
1 'polypeptide(L)'
;MMKRKLTVFLSVISIVLFTQFAYAVEDPSPTTRLDAIKDRMEQKKEEVEQKVQEVKDDILTAAKERFGNHIDKVLDYLANFETRLKADVYLTDAQKSAASADIAAIVSQVKDLSSQITSSEDRTSFSDLAGQVRELWQQAIDVHRKYVGLHLVGHFDNYFENLELVTNRVQIRINLLSGQGLDVSTLQRQLDSFDQSIASAKQLVTQAKAQFNSIIPGSGNSATLWNTGMAQIREAKAMVHSAVDAVREAILTIQNEYLEQ
;
A
#
# COMPACT_ATOMS: atom_id res chain seq x y z
N MET A 1 1.92 7.12 -23.74
CA MET A 1 1.16 7.88 -24.77
C MET A 1 1.09 9.40 -24.54
N MET A 2 1.75 9.97 -23.51
CA MET A 2 1.63 11.40 -23.14
C MET A 2 2.60 12.34 -23.88
N LYS A 3 3.70 11.82 -24.45
CA LYS A 3 4.72 12.65 -25.12
C LYS A 3 4.29 13.23 -26.48
N ARG A 4 3.36 12.57 -27.20
CA ARG A 4 2.94 13.02 -28.54
C ARG A 4 1.99 14.22 -28.54
N LYS A 5 1.22 14.45 -27.47
CA LYS A 5 0.31 15.61 -27.39
C LYS A 5 1.03 16.92 -27.05
N LEU A 6 2.15 16.85 -26.32
CA LEU A 6 2.96 18.02 -25.98
C LEU A 6 3.74 18.56 -27.20
N THR A 7 4.20 17.67 -28.10
CA THR A 7 4.95 18.06 -29.31
C THR A 7 4.07 18.70 -30.40
N VAL A 8 2.80 18.34 -30.46
CA VAL A 8 1.84 19.00 -31.38
C VAL A 8 1.44 20.39 -30.87
N PHE A 9 1.43 20.61 -29.56
CA PHE A 9 1.02 21.89 -28.95
C PHE A 9 2.05 23.03 -29.12
N LEU A 10 3.36 22.72 -29.05
CA LEU A 10 4.42 23.70 -29.36
C LEU A 10 4.47 24.06 -30.86
N SER A 11 3.97 23.18 -31.73
CA SER A 11 3.90 23.44 -33.18
C SER A 11 2.82 24.45 -33.56
N VAL A 12 1.74 24.60 -32.78
CA VAL A 12 0.68 25.59 -33.06
C VAL A 12 1.16 27.00 -32.73
N ILE A 13 1.98 27.16 -31.68
CA ILE A 13 2.55 28.46 -31.26
C ILE A 13 3.51 29.02 -32.32
N SER A 14 4.26 28.17 -33.03
CA SER A 14 5.17 28.62 -34.10
C SER A 14 4.49 28.90 -35.45
N ILE A 15 3.31 28.32 -35.71
CA ILE A 15 2.63 28.46 -37.02
C ILE A 15 1.75 29.72 -37.10
N VAL A 16 1.24 30.23 -35.98
CA VAL A 16 0.39 31.44 -35.95
C VAL A 16 1.19 32.75 -36.13
N LEU A 17 2.52 32.70 -35.98
CA LEU A 17 3.40 33.85 -36.15
C LEU A 17 3.83 34.13 -37.60
N PHE A 18 3.59 33.24 -38.58
CA PHE A 18 4.25 33.35 -39.89
C PHE A 18 3.38 33.37 -41.16
N THR A 19 2.05 33.39 -41.07
CA THR A 19 1.21 33.39 -42.29
C THR A 19 0.15 34.49 -42.26
N GLN A 20 0.51 35.66 -42.77
CA GLN A 20 -0.32 36.52 -43.66
C GLN A 20 0.32 37.91 -43.81
N PHE A 21 1.30 38.02 -44.71
CA PHE A 21 1.77 39.29 -45.28
C PHE A 21 1.62 39.21 -46.80
N ALA A 22 0.43 39.53 -47.32
CA ALA A 22 0.23 39.99 -48.69
C ALA A 22 -1.25 40.30 -48.94
N TYR A 23 -1.71 41.51 -48.60
CA TYR A 23 -2.81 42.13 -49.32
C TYR A 23 -2.50 43.62 -49.49
N ALA A 24 -2.46 44.04 -50.76
CA ALA A 24 -2.18 45.39 -51.21
C ALA A 24 -3.32 46.33 -50.78
N VAL A 25 -2.96 47.37 -50.02
CA VAL A 25 -3.83 48.49 -49.67
C VAL A 25 -3.07 49.77 -50.04
N GLU A 26 -3.75 50.68 -50.74
CA GLU A 26 -3.30 52.03 -51.10
C GLU A 26 -2.53 52.69 -49.96
N ASP A 27 -1.32 53.22 -50.25
CA ASP A 27 -0.30 53.61 -49.27
C ASP A 27 -0.85 54.61 -48.22
N PRO A 28 -1.15 54.16 -47.00
CA PRO A 28 -1.37 55.07 -45.88
C PRO A 28 0.00 55.66 -45.50
N SER A 29 0.02 56.86 -44.92
CA SER A 29 1.28 57.45 -44.44
C SER A 29 2.05 56.47 -43.54
N PRO A 30 3.40 56.50 -43.53
CA PRO A 30 4.21 55.57 -42.73
C PRO A 30 3.81 55.49 -41.25
N THR A 31 3.28 56.58 -40.69
CA THR A 31 2.73 56.64 -39.33
C THR A 31 1.47 55.79 -39.15
N THR A 32 0.52 55.90 -40.08
CA THR A 32 -0.75 55.13 -40.07
C THR A 32 -0.51 53.62 -40.20
N ARG A 33 0.53 53.21 -40.96
CA ARG A 33 0.95 51.81 -41.05
C ARG A 33 1.57 51.28 -39.76
N LEU A 34 2.39 52.08 -39.09
CA LEU A 34 3.04 51.69 -37.84
C LEU A 34 2.02 51.50 -36.71
N ASP A 35 1.03 52.38 -36.62
CA ASP A 35 -0.02 52.29 -35.61
C ASP A 35 -0.93 51.08 -35.84
N ALA A 36 -1.32 50.80 -37.10
CA ALA A 36 -2.07 49.58 -37.44
C ALA A 36 -1.29 48.28 -37.16
N ILE A 37 0.05 48.29 -37.29
CA ILE A 37 0.90 47.15 -36.92
C ILE A 37 0.94 46.97 -35.40
N LYS A 38 1.06 48.06 -34.63
CA LYS A 38 1.02 48.02 -33.15
C LYS A 38 -0.32 47.50 -32.65
N ASP A 39 -1.43 47.99 -33.18
CA ASP A 39 -2.77 47.55 -32.78
C ASP A 39 -2.97 46.06 -33.06
N ARG A 40 -2.51 45.56 -34.22
CA ARG A 40 -2.54 44.13 -34.53
C ARG A 40 -1.66 43.28 -33.63
N MET A 41 -0.49 43.80 -33.22
CA MET A 41 0.38 43.10 -32.28
C MET A 41 -0.25 43.02 -30.90
N GLU A 42 -0.89 44.09 -30.42
CA GLU A 42 -1.57 44.09 -29.12
C GLU A 42 -2.79 43.16 -29.14
N GLN A 43 -3.62 43.21 -30.20
CA GLN A 43 -4.74 42.29 -30.38
C GLN A 43 -4.30 40.83 -30.39
N LYS A 44 -3.21 40.50 -31.11
CA LYS A 44 -2.67 39.14 -31.13
C LYS A 44 -2.10 38.73 -29.79
N LYS A 45 -1.47 39.65 -29.06
CA LYS A 45 -0.95 39.39 -27.71
C LYS A 45 -2.10 39.07 -26.75
N GLU A 46 -3.17 39.86 -26.76
CA GLU A 46 -4.38 39.59 -25.98
C GLU A 46 -5.03 38.25 -26.35
N GLU A 47 -5.15 37.94 -27.65
CA GLU A 47 -5.68 36.65 -28.13
C GLU A 47 -4.84 35.46 -27.64
N VAL A 48 -3.50 35.59 -27.69
CA VAL A 48 -2.58 34.56 -27.20
C VAL A 48 -2.68 34.42 -25.69
N GLU A 49 -2.75 35.53 -24.94
CA GLU A 49 -2.90 35.51 -23.48
C GLU A 49 -4.22 34.84 -23.06
N GLN A 50 -5.33 35.13 -23.74
CA GLN A 50 -6.62 34.48 -23.53
C GLN A 50 -6.55 32.97 -23.81
N LYS A 51 -6.03 32.56 -24.97
CA LYS A 51 -5.87 31.13 -25.32
C LYS A 51 -4.97 30.39 -24.36
N VAL A 52 -3.90 31.03 -23.88
CA VAL A 52 -3.02 30.46 -22.87
C VAL A 52 -3.76 30.27 -21.55
N GLN A 53 -4.62 31.22 -21.17
CA GLN A 53 -5.43 31.11 -19.96
C GLN A 53 -6.48 29.99 -20.08
N GLU A 54 -7.24 29.93 -21.17
CA GLU A 54 -8.21 28.85 -21.45
C GLU A 54 -7.55 27.47 -21.36
N VAL A 55 -6.38 27.29 -21.98
CA VAL A 55 -5.63 26.02 -21.93
C VAL A 55 -5.17 25.69 -20.51
N LYS A 56 -4.77 26.68 -19.70
CA LYS A 56 -4.40 26.45 -18.30
C LYS A 56 -5.61 25.98 -17.49
N ASP A 57 -6.77 26.58 -17.70
CA ASP A 57 -8.00 26.27 -16.97
C ASP A 57 -8.53 24.88 -17.34
N ASP A 58 -8.47 24.50 -18.62
CA ASP A 58 -8.78 23.16 -19.11
C ASP A 58 -7.86 22.09 -18.49
N ILE A 59 -6.56 22.37 -18.44
CA ILE A 59 -5.57 21.47 -17.83
C ILE A 59 -5.85 21.31 -16.32
N LEU A 60 -6.14 22.41 -15.63
CA LEU A 60 -6.44 22.39 -14.19
C LEU A 60 -7.73 21.60 -13.92
N THR A 61 -8.78 21.83 -14.71
CA THR A 61 -10.06 21.11 -14.60
C THR A 61 -9.88 19.61 -14.78
N ALA A 62 -9.19 19.19 -15.85
CA ALA A 62 -8.91 17.78 -16.10
C ALA A 62 -8.02 17.15 -15.00
N ALA A 63 -7.08 17.93 -14.44
CA ALA A 63 -6.25 17.49 -13.33
C ALA A 63 -7.07 17.27 -12.05
N LYS A 64 -7.98 18.20 -11.72
CA LYS A 64 -8.90 18.08 -10.58
C LYS A 64 -9.80 16.86 -10.71
N GLU A 65 -10.42 16.64 -11.86
CA GLU A 65 -11.28 15.47 -12.09
C GLU A 65 -10.51 14.16 -11.90
N ARG A 66 -9.33 14.05 -12.51
CA ARG A 66 -8.49 12.85 -12.37
C ARG A 66 -8.07 12.61 -10.92
N PHE A 67 -7.80 13.68 -10.18
CA PHE A 67 -7.35 13.58 -8.79
C PHE A 67 -8.50 13.31 -7.83
N GLY A 68 -9.71 13.83 -8.09
CA GLY A 68 -10.94 13.45 -7.39
C GLY A 68 -11.18 11.94 -7.47
N ASN A 69 -11.08 11.37 -8.67
CA ASN A 69 -11.15 9.90 -8.85
C ASN A 69 -10.06 9.13 -8.08
N HIS A 70 -8.90 9.75 -7.81
CA HIS A 70 -7.87 9.13 -6.99
C HIS A 70 -8.23 9.19 -5.51
N ILE A 71 -8.76 10.31 -5.03
CA ILE A 71 -9.26 10.49 -3.67
C ILE A 71 -10.35 9.47 -3.36
N ASP A 72 -11.32 9.27 -4.26
CA ASP A 72 -12.39 8.30 -4.07
C ASP A 72 -11.83 6.89 -3.87
N LYS A 73 -10.81 6.50 -4.64
CA LYS A 73 -10.13 5.21 -4.49
C LYS A 73 -9.41 5.06 -3.15
N VAL A 74 -8.83 6.15 -2.63
CA VAL A 74 -8.20 6.14 -1.30
C VAL A 74 -9.25 5.94 -0.21
N LEU A 75 -10.39 6.64 -0.32
CA LEU A 75 -11.50 6.50 0.62
C LEU A 75 -12.11 5.09 0.57
N ASP A 76 -12.33 4.55 -0.62
CA ASP A 76 -12.82 3.17 -0.81
C ASP A 76 -11.85 2.15 -0.22
N TYR A 77 -10.55 2.33 -0.43
CA TYR A 77 -9.53 1.46 0.15
C TYR A 77 -9.61 1.46 1.68
N LEU A 78 -9.69 2.64 2.31
CA LEU A 78 -9.76 2.79 3.75
C LEU A 78 -11.06 2.19 4.32
N ALA A 79 -12.20 2.40 3.68
CA ALA A 79 -13.48 1.84 4.10
C ALA A 79 -13.50 0.30 4.02
N ASN A 80 -12.96 -0.27 2.95
CA ASN A 80 -12.80 -1.71 2.79
C ASN A 80 -11.85 -2.28 3.84
N PHE A 81 -10.76 -1.56 4.14
CA PHE A 81 -9.81 -1.98 5.14
C PHE A 81 -10.41 -1.96 6.56
N GLU A 82 -11.14 -0.90 6.92
CA GLU A 82 -11.86 -0.80 8.19
C GLU A 82 -12.87 -1.94 8.36
N THR A 83 -13.60 -2.28 7.30
CA THR A 83 -14.56 -3.41 7.30
C THR A 83 -13.85 -4.73 7.62
N ARG A 84 -12.70 -4.98 6.99
CA ARG A 84 -11.90 -6.19 7.25
C ARG A 84 -11.34 -6.22 8.67
N LEU A 85 -10.87 -5.08 9.18
CA LEU A 85 -10.36 -4.96 10.55
C LEU A 85 -11.43 -5.28 11.60
N LYS A 86 -12.67 -4.82 11.40
CA LYS A 86 -13.78 -5.11 12.32
C LYS A 86 -14.12 -6.60 12.36
N ALA A 87 -14.05 -7.27 11.21
CA ALA A 87 -14.29 -8.71 11.09
C ALA A 87 -13.10 -9.59 11.52
N ASP A 88 -11.96 -8.99 11.81
CA ASP A 88 -10.74 -9.72 12.16
C ASP A 88 -10.87 -10.45 13.49
N VAL A 89 -10.54 -11.74 13.55
CA VAL A 89 -10.63 -12.52 14.81
C VAL A 89 -9.31 -12.61 15.56
N TYR A 90 -8.20 -12.21 14.94
CA TYR A 90 -6.85 -12.35 15.48
C TYR A 90 -6.32 -11.03 16.06
N LEU A 91 -6.98 -9.91 15.75
CA LEU A 91 -6.72 -8.63 16.42
C LEU A 91 -7.55 -8.50 17.69
N THR A 92 -6.92 -7.96 18.73
CA THR A 92 -7.59 -7.53 19.97
C THR A 92 -8.50 -6.33 19.72
N ASP A 93 -9.50 -6.14 20.58
CA ASP A 93 -10.41 -4.98 20.48
C ASP A 93 -9.65 -3.65 20.60
N ALA A 94 -8.61 -3.59 21.43
CA ALA A 94 -7.74 -2.43 21.54
C ALA A 94 -7.02 -2.11 20.22
N GLN A 95 -6.49 -3.13 19.53
CA GLN A 95 -5.84 -2.96 18.23
C GLN A 95 -6.84 -2.54 17.16
N LYS A 96 -8.04 -3.11 17.12
CA LYS A 96 -9.11 -2.71 16.20
C LYS A 96 -9.54 -1.27 16.42
N SER A 97 -9.70 -0.87 17.68
CA SER A 97 -10.04 0.51 18.05
C SER A 97 -8.95 1.48 17.62
N ALA A 98 -7.67 1.16 17.86
CA ALA A 98 -6.55 1.98 17.42
C ALA A 98 -6.50 2.10 15.89
N ALA A 99 -6.64 0.99 15.16
CA ALA A 99 -6.68 1.00 13.70
C ALA A 99 -7.84 1.83 13.15
N SER A 100 -9.02 1.72 13.76
CA SER A 100 -10.19 2.50 13.36
C SER A 100 -9.98 3.99 13.59
N ALA A 101 -9.32 4.37 14.69
CA ALA A 101 -8.97 5.76 14.96
C ALA A 101 -7.96 6.32 13.93
N ASP A 102 -6.91 5.56 13.62
CA ASP A 102 -5.92 5.93 12.60
C ASP A 102 -6.59 6.12 11.22
N ILE A 103 -7.48 5.19 10.83
CA ILE A 103 -8.22 5.27 9.57
C ILE A 103 -9.16 6.49 9.55
N ALA A 104 -9.92 6.72 10.62
CA ALA A 104 -10.84 7.84 10.70
C ALA A 104 -10.12 9.19 10.60
N ALA A 105 -8.94 9.33 11.21
CA ALA A 105 -8.11 10.51 11.09
C ALA A 105 -7.70 10.78 9.64
N ILE A 106 -7.19 9.75 8.93
CA ILE A 106 -6.79 9.87 7.53
C ILE A 106 -8.00 10.19 6.63
N VAL A 107 -9.13 9.50 6.82
CA VAL A 107 -10.37 9.76 6.06
C VAL A 107 -10.80 11.22 6.21
N SER A 108 -10.76 11.76 7.44
CA SER A 108 -11.12 13.15 7.69
C SER A 108 -10.22 14.11 6.91
N GLN A 109 -8.90 13.91 6.94
CA GLN A 109 -7.93 14.75 6.25
C GLN A 109 -8.05 14.64 4.72
N VAL A 110 -8.27 13.43 4.19
CA VAL A 110 -8.48 13.21 2.75
C VAL A 110 -9.74 13.93 2.26
N LYS A 111 -10.83 13.91 3.03
CA LYS A 111 -12.07 14.63 2.69
C LYS A 111 -11.89 16.14 2.70
N ASP A 112 -11.16 16.67 3.68
CA ASP A 112 -10.84 18.10 3.75
C ASP A 112 -10.02 18.55 2.54
N LEU A 113 -8.95 17.82 2.20
CA LEU A 113 -8.13 18.09 1.02
C LEU A 113 -8.92 17.96 -0.30
N SER A 114 -9.90 17.06 -0.36
CA SER A 114 -10.80 16.94 -1.50
C SER A 114 -11.54 18.25 -1.77
N SER A 115 -12.12 18.85 -0.72
CA SER A 115 -12.79 20.15 -0.82
C SER A 115 -11.84 21.25 -1.29
N GLN A 116 -10.62 21.30 -0.71
CA GLN A 116 -9.62 22.30 -1.06
C GLN A 116 -9.16 22.18 -2.53
N ILE A 117 -9.02 20.95 -3.04
CA ILE A 117 -8.63 20.67 -4.43
C ILE A 117 -9.72 21.12 -5.41
N THR A 118 -11.00 20.91 -5.06
CA THR A 118 -12.11 21.41 -5.89
C THR A 118 -12.07 22.94 -5.98
N SER A 119 -11.78 23.63 -4.89
CA SER A 119 -11.72 25.10 -4.83
C SER A 119 -10.43 25.74 -5.32
N SER A 120 -9.37 24.99 -5.65
CA SER A 120 -8.07 25.58 -6.00
C SER A 120 -8.12 26.33 -7.34
N GLU A 121 -7.73 27.60 -7.40
CA GLU A 121 -7.84 28.41 -8.62
C GLU A 121 -6.61 28.29 -9.54
N ASP A 122 -5.48 27.87 -9.00
CA ASP A 122 -4.21 27.80 -9.73
C ASP A 122 -3.52 26.43 -9.61
N ARG A 123 -2.62 26.19 -10.56
CA ARG A 123 -1.90 24.92 -10.69
C ARG A 123 -0.91 24.66 -9.55
N THR A 124 -0.34 25.70 -8.95
CA THR A 124 0.64 25.57 -7.87
C THR A 124 -0.08 25.08 -6.62
N SER A 125 -1.14 25.76 -6.21
CA SER A 125 -1.99 25.35 -5.08
C SER A 125 -2.53 23.94 -5.27
N PHE A 126 -3.01 23.61 -6.47
CA PHE A 126 -3.45 22.24 -6.80
C PHE A 126 -2.32 21.20 -6.62
N SER A 127 -1.11 21.52 -7.09
CA SER A 127 0.04 20.61 -7.00
C SER A 127 0.44 20.32 -5.55
N ASP A 128 0.41 21.34 -4.69
CA ASP A 128 0.77 21.21 -3.27
C ASP A 128 -0.27 20.37 -2.52
N LEU A 129 -1.56 20.63 -2.74
CA LEU A 129 -2.66 19.82 -2.19
C LEU A 129 -2.60 18.37 -2.66
N ALA A 130 -2.30 18.16 -3.94
CA ALA A 130 -2.09 16.83 -4.50
C ALA A 130 -0.88 16.11 -3.86
N GLY A 131 0.15 16.86 -3.46
CA GLY A 131 1.28 16.36 -2.67
C GLY A 131 0.81 15.81 -1.32
N GLN A 132 0.04 16.60 -0.57
CA GLN A 132 -0.48 16.21 0.75
C GLN A 132 -1.36 14.95 0.68
N VAL A 133 -2.22 14.82 -0.34
CA VAL A 133 -3.02 13.59 -0.51
C VAL A 133 -2.15 12.36 -0.76
N ARG A 134 -1.01 12.48 -1.48
CA ARG A 134 -0.08 11.36 -1.66
C ARG A 134 0.59 10.97 -0.35
N GLU A 135 0.90 11.94 0.51
CA GLU A 135 1.44 11.68 1.85
C GLU A 135 0.42 10.93 2.71
N LEU A 136 -0.85 11.34 2.71
CA LEU A 136 -1.93 10.64 3.40
C LEU A 136 -2.15 9.22 2.86
N TRP A 137 -2.02 9.03 1.54
CA TRP A 137 -2.05 7.70 0.96
C TRP A 137 -0.90 6.82 1.49
N GLN A 138 0.30 7.37 1.61
CA GLN A 138 1.42 6.63 2.19
C GLN A 138 1.17 6.29 3.66
N GLN A 139 0.60 7.21 4.43
CA GLN A 139 0.20 6.95 5.82
C GLN A 139 -0.86 5.84 5.89
N ALA A 140 -1.85 5.82 4.98
CA ALA A 140 -2.85 4.76 4.90
C ALA A 140 -2.20 3.38 4.64
N ILE A 141 -1.20 3.32 3.76
CA ILE A 141 -0.41 2.11 3.52
C ILE A 141 0.37 1.69 4.76
N ASP A 142 0.92 2.63 5.52
CA ASP A 142 1.66 2.34 6.76
C ASP A 142 0.75 1.75 7.84
N VAL A 143 -0.44 2.35 8.04
CA VAL A 143 -1.49 1.82 8.91
C VAL A 143 -1.88 0.41 8.47
N HIS A 144 -2.08 0.18 7.16
CA HIS A 144 -2.39 -1.13 6.64
C HIS A 144 -1.32 -2.18 6.96
N ARG A 145 -0.05 -1.87 6.68
CA ARG A 145 1.08 -2.75 6.98
C ARG A 145 1.14 -3.13 8.46
N LYS A 146 0.97 -2.14 9.35
CA LYS A 146 0.98 -2.38 10.80
C LYS A 146 -0.07 -3.42 11.19
N TYR A 147 -1.33 -3.18 10.88
CA TYR A 147 -2.40 -4.03 11.40
C TYR A 147 -2.56 -5.36 10.64
N VAL A 148 -2.21 -5.42 9.35
CA VAL A 148 -2.10 -6.72 8.66
C VAL A 148 -0.95 -7.55 9.22
N GLY A 149 0.18 -6.92 9.56
CA GLY A 149 1.28 -7.62 10.22
C GLY A 149 0.87 -8.18 11.58
N LEU A 150 0.14 -7.39 12.37
CA LEU A 150 -0.38 -7.81 13.67
C LEU A 150 -1.45 -8.91 13.55
N HIS A 151 -2.28 -8.88 12.51
CA HIS A 151 -3.20 -9.99 12.19
C HIS A 151 -2.43 -11.30 11.98
N LEU A 152 -1.36 -11.26 11.18
CA LEU A 152 -0.53 -12.45 10.93
C LEU A 152 0.10 -12.97 12.22
N VAL A 153 0.57 -12.09 13.10
CA VAL A 153 1.07 -12.48 14.42
C VAL A 153 -0.01 -13.21 15.23
N GLY A 154 -1.21 -12.65 15.35
CA GLY A 154 -2.30 -13.29 16.09
C GLY A 154 -2.73 -14.62 15.48
N HIS A 155 -2.67 -14.75 14.15
CA HIS A 155 -2.92 -16.02 13.47
C HIS A 155 -1.88 -17.09 13.85
N PHE A 156 -0.59 -16.72 13.92
CA PHE A 156 0.47 -17.61 14.38
C PHE A 156 0.36 -17.96 15.86
N ASP A 157 0.01 -17.01 16.72
CA ASP A 157 -0.21 -17.27 18.15
C ASP A 157 -1.27 -18.37 18.35
N ASN A 158 -2.44 -18.23 17.69
CA ASN A 158 -3.47 -19.27 17.68
C ASN A 158 -2.97 -20.59 17.05
N TYR A 159 -2.15 -20.53 16.00
CA TYR A 159 -1.61 -21.73 15.40
C TYR A 159 -0.67 -22.47 16.35
N PHE A 160 0.18 -21.76 17.10
CA PHE A 160 1.06 -22.38 18.09
C PHE A 160 0.29 -23.03 19.24
N GLU A 161 -0.79 -22.42 19.74
CA GLU A 161 -1.67 -23.03 20.74
C GLU A 161 -2.22 -24.38 20.25
N ASN A 162 -2.64 -24.45 18.99
CA ASN A 162 -3.11 -25.70 18.39
C ASN A 162 -2.00 -26.74 18.26
N LEU A 163 -0.77 -26.34 17.93
CA LEU A 163 0.36 -27.25 17.84
C LEU A 163 0.76 -27.80 19.21
N GLU A 164 0.68 -27.01 20.29
CA GLU A 164 0.91 -27.49 21.65
C GLU A 164 -0.10 -28.59 22.05
N LEU A 165 -1.36 -28.43 21.66
CA LEU A 165 -2.36 -29.49 21.86
C LEU A 165 -2.01 -30.77 21.11
N VAL A 166 -1.44 -30.64 19.91
CA VAL A 166 -0.95 -31.79 19.13
C VAL A 166 0.27 -32.44 19.81
N THR A 167 1.28 -31.66 20.22
CA THR A 167 2.44 -32.17 20.98
C THR A 167 1.99 -32.96 22.19
N ASN A 168 1.06 -32.42 22.98
CA ASN A 168 0.54 -33.09 24.18
C ASN A 168 -0.09 -34.44 23.86
N ARG A 169 -0.87 -34.53 22.77
CA ARG A 169 -1.47 -35.80 22.33
C ARG A 169 -0.42 -36.81 21.86
N VAL A 170 0.60 -36.35 21.13
CA VAL A 170 1.71 -37.20 20.67
C VAL A 170 2.50 -37.72 21.88
N GLN A 171 2.81 -36.88 22.86
CA GLN A 171 3.50 -37.29 24.08
C GLN A 171 2.70 -38.34 24.87
N ILE A 172 1.38 -38.16 25.02
CA ILE A 172 0.52 -39.17 25.66
C ILE A 172 0.61 -40.50 24.93
N ARG A 173 0.62 -40.49 23.58
CA ARG A 173 0.73 -41.72 22.79
C ARG A 173 2.11 -42.38 22.93
N ILE A 174 3.19 -41.59 22.94
CA ILE A 174 4.55 -42.08 23.20
C ILE A 174 4.61 -42.78 24.56
N ASN A 175 4.08 -42.15 25.61
CA ASN A 175 4.07 -42.72 26.95
C ASN A 175 3.30 -44.05 27.02
N LEU A 176 2.18 -44.14 26.30
CA LEU A 176 1.41 -45.39 26.20
C LEU A 176 2.19 -46.50 25.51
N LEU A 177 2.82 -46.22 24.35
CA LEU A 177 3.62 -47.20 23.61
C LEU A 177 4.82 -47.67 24.44
N SER A 178 5.51 -46.73 25.10
CA SER A 178 6.61 -47.06 26.02
C SER A 178 6.16 -47.96 27.16
N GLY A 179 4.98 -47.70 27.74
CA GLY A 179 4.38 -48.55 28.77
C GLY A 179 4.01 -49.97 28.29
N GLN A 180 3.86 -50.16 26.97
CA GLN A 180 3.68 -51.47 26.33
C GLN A 180 5.02 -52.17 26.03
N GLY A 181 6.15 -51.59 26.42
CA GLY A 181 7.50 -52.13 26.17
C GLY A 181 8.03 -51.85 24.77
N LEU A 182 7.39 -50.95 24.02
CA LEU A 182 7.80 -50.58 22.67
C LEU A 182 8.92 -49.53 22.71
N ASP A 183 9.89 -49.63 21.80
CA ASP A 183 10.93 -48.61 21.63
C ASP A 183 10.35 -47.37 20.95
N VAL A 184 10.29 -46.28 21.69
CA VAL A 184 9.77 -44.97 21.25
C VAL A 184 10.86 -43.92 21.09
N SER A 185 12.14 -44.31 21.15
CA SER A 185 13.27 -43.38 21.18
C SER A 185 13.32 -42.43 19.98
N THR A 186 12.96 -42.92 18.79
CA THR A 186 12.89 -42.10 17.56
C THR A 186 11.73 -41.10 17.61
N LEU A 187 10.53 -41.49 18.06
CA LEU A 187 9.41 -40.55 18.24
C LEU A 187 9.74 -39.46 19.24
N GLN A 188 10.30 -39.84 20.39
CA GLN A 188 10.62 -38.87 21.43
C GLN A 188 11.60 -37.84 20.89
N ARG A 189 12.66 -38.27 20.19
CA ARG A 189 13.62 -37.35 19.57
C ARG A 189 12.99 -36.41 18.54
N GLN A 190 12.05 -36.91 17.74
CA GLN A 190 11.35 -36.09 16.75
C GLN A 190 10.37 -35.10 17.41
N LEU A 191 9.70 -35.50 18.50
CA LEU A 191 8.87 -34.61 19.29
C LEU A 191 9.70 -33.52 19.99
N ASP A 192 10.86 -33.86 20.55
CA ASP A 192 11.77 -32.89 21.16
C ASP A 192 12.26 -31.86 20.12
N SER A 193 12.61 -32.34 18.91
CA SER A 193 13.02 -31.48 17.79
C SER A 193 11.87 -30.59 17.29
N PHE A 194 10.65 -31.09 17.32
CA PHE A 194 9.44 -30.34 17.00
C PHE A 194 9.21 -29.20 17.98
N ASP A 195 9.30 -29.48 19.29
CA ASP A 195 9.11 -28.48 20.33
C ASP A 195 10.18 -27.38 20.27
N GLN A 196 11.43 -27.75 19.98
CA GLN A 196 12.51 -26.76 19.76
C GLN A 196 12.23 -25.86 18.55
N SER A 197 11.68 -26.43 17.47
CA SER A 197 11.34 -25.68 16.25
C SER A 197 10.17 -24.72 16.51
N ILE A 198 9.16 -25.14 17.27
CA ILE A 198 8.06 -24.27 17.70
C ILE A 198 8.57 -23.13 18.57
N ALA A 199 9.44 -23.41 19.54
CA ALA A 199 10.00 -22.38 20.40
C ALA A 199 10.78 -21.31 19.60
N SER A 200 11.56 -21.75 18.61
CA SER A 200 12.28 -20.85 17.70
C SER A 200 11.34 -20.02 16.82
N ALA A 201 10.29 -20.65 16.27
CA ALA A 201 9.27 -19.97 15.48
C ALA A 201 8.49 -18.92 16.30
N LYS A 202 8.17 -19.21 17.57
CA LYS A 202 7.55 -18.24 18.49
C LYS A 202 8.42 -17.02 18.73
N GLN A 203 9.74 -17.23 18.86
CA GLN A 203 10.69 -16.13 19.01
C GLN A 203 10.69 -15.22 17.76
N LEU A 204 10.69 -15.81 16.56
CA LEU A 204 10.61 -15.05 15.31
C LEU A 204 9.29 -14.27 15.19
N VAL A 205 8.16 -14.88 15.54
CA VAL A 205 6.85 -14.19 15.54
C VAL A 205 6.82 -13.04 16.55
N THR A 206 7.43 -13.22 17.72
CA THR A 206 7.59 -12.15 18.72
C THR A 206 8.42 -10.99 18.18
N GLN A 207 9.52 -11.28 17.48
CA GLN A 207 10.33 -10.24 16.85
C GLN A 207 9.54 -9.53 15.73
N ALA A 208 8.78 -10.27 14.92
CA ALA A 208 7.95 -9.71 13.86
C ALA A 208 6.89 -8.75 14.44
N LYS A 209 6.25 -9.15 15.55
CA LYS A 209 5.31 -8.29 16.30
C LYS A 209 5.96 -6.97 16.72
N ALA A 210 7.20 -6.99 17.19
CA ALA A 210 7.93 -5.78 17.53
C ALA A 210 8.18 -4.89 16.30
N GLN A 211 8.52 -5.48 15.14
CA GLN A 211 8.68 -4.72 13.89
C GLN A 211 7.38 -4.04 13.48
N PHE A 212 6.26 -4.78 13.47
CA PHE A 212 4.96 -4.24 13.08
C PHE A 212 4.46 -3.16 14.05
N ASN A 213 4.64 -3.35 15.37
CA ASN A 213 4.30 -2.32 16.36
C ASN A 213 5.12 -1.04 16.21
N SER A 214 6.34 -1.14 15.70
CA SER A 214 7.23 0.01 15.47
C SER A 214 6.90 0.81 14.21
N ILE A 215 5.94 0.35 13.40
CA ILE A 215 5.47 1.10 12.23
C ILE A 215 4.67 2.31 12.73
N ILE A 216 5.20 3.50 12.44
CA ILE A 216 4.57 4.80 12.71
C ILE A 216 4.19 5.41 11.36
N PRO A 217 2.91 5.75 11.12
CA PRO A 217 2.50 6.36 9.85
C PRO A 217 3.30 7.63 9.53
N GLY A 218 3.84 7.71 8.32
CA GLY A 218 4.60 8.88 7.85
C GLY A 218 6.06 8.95 8.29
N SER A 219 6.57 7.98 9.06
CA SER A 219 7.98 7.98 9.51
C SER A 219 9.01 7.66 8.41
N GLY A 220 8.56 7.17 7.24
CA GLY A 220 9.42 6.78 6.12
C GLY A 220 10.14 5.42 6.28
N ASN A 221 10.11 4.78 7.45
CA ASN A 221 10.76 3.48 7.69
C ASN A 221 9.81 2.26 7.64
N SER A 222 8.52 2.49 7.37
CA SER A 222 7.47 1.46 7.42
C SER A 222 7.74 0.27 6.50
N ALA A 223 8.28 0.51 5.30
CA ALA A 223 8.58 -0.53 4.32
C ALA A 223 9.68 -1.47 4.83
N THR A 224 10.72 -0.93 5.45
CA THR A 224 11.82 -1.73 6.03
C THR A 224 11.32 -2.59 7.17
N LEU A 225 10.58 -1.98 8.12
CA LEU A 225 9.99 -2.70 9.26
C LEU A 225 9.05 -3.81 8.79
N TRP A 226 8.19 -3.51 7.81
CA TRP A 226 7.31 -4.49 7.18
C TRP A 226 8.07 -5.65 6.56
N ASN A 227 9.09 -5.37 5.75
CA ASN A 227 9.86 -6.40 5.06
C ASN A 227 10.61 -7.31 6.04
N THR A 228 11.20 -6.73 7.10
CA THR A 228 11.86 -7.48 8.17
C THR A 228 10.87 -8.37 8.92
N GLY A 229 9.74 -7.81 9.36
CA GLY A 229 8.69 -8.60 10.03
C GLY A 229 8.15 -9.73 9.15
N MET A 230 7.92 -9.48 7.86
CA MET A 230 7.47 -10.49 6.92
C MET A 230 8.53 -11.56 6.60
N ALA A 231 9.82 -11.25 6.71
CA ALA A 231 10.87 -12.26 6.61
C ALA A 231 10.81 -13.21 7.81
N GLN A 232 10.69 -12.67 9.02
CA GLN A 232 10.55 -13.45 10.26
C GLN A 232 9.31 -14.35 10.25
N ILE A 233 8.15 -13.84 9.78
CA ILE A 233 6.93 -14.65 9.61
C ILE A 233 7.15 -15.80 8.62
N ARG A 234 7.83 -15.56 7.49
CA ARG A 234 8.11 -16.60 6.49
C ARG A 234 9.04 -17.68 7.04
N GLU A 235 10.06 -17.29 7.79
CA GLU A 235 11.00 -18.21 8.42
C GLU A 235 10.31 -19.03 9.51
N ALA A 236 9.51 -18.40 10.38
CA ALA A 236 8.71 -19.10 11.38
C ALA A 236 7.76 -20.12 10.73
N LYS A 237 7.11 -19.76 9.62
CA LYS A 237 6.27 -20.68 8.84
C LYS A 237 7.04 -21.90 8.35
N ALA A 238 8.22 -21.68 7.78
CA ALA A 238 9.04 -22.75 7.24
C ALA A 238 9.49 -23.72 8.34
N MET A 239 9.93 -23.20 9.49
CA MET A 239 10.30 -24.01 10.66
C MET A 239 9.14 -24.89 11.12
N VAL A 240 7.96 -24.31 11.29
CA VAL A 240 6.78 -25.07 11.75
C VAL A 240 6.38 -26.14 10.74
N HIS A 241 6.38 -25.82 9.44
CA HIS A 241 6.03 -26.80 8.40
C HIS A 241 6.98 -27.99 8.41
N SER A 242 8.29 -27.72 8.40
CA SER A 242 9.32 -28.77 8.45
C SER A 242 9.20 -29.63 9.70
N ALA A 243 8.86 -29.02 10.85
CA ALA A 243 8.69 -29.74 12.10
C ALA A 243 7.45 -30.66 12.05
N VAL A 244 6.31 -30.14 11.56
CA VAL A 244 5.07 -30.92 11.41
C VAL A 244 5.29 -32.14 10.50
N ASP A 245 5.98 -31.95 9.38
CA ASP A 245 6.27 -33.05 8.46
C ASP A 245 7.13 -34.14 9.12
N ALA A 246 8.17 -33.75 9.85
CA ALA A 246 9.03 -34.69 10.56
C ALA A 246 8.26 -35.53 11.60
N VAL A 247 7.38 -34.92 12.40
CA VAL A 247 6.53 -35.65 13.37
C VAL A 247 5.50 -36.53 12.65
N ARG A 248 4.96 -36.08 11.53
CA ARG A 248 4.02 -36.88 10.75
C ARG A 248 4.69 -38.13 10.19
N GLU A 249 5.87 -37.99 9.59
CA GLU A 249 6.66 -39.12 9.09
C GLU A 249 7.02 -40.09 10.22
N ALA A 250 7.42 -39.58 11.38
CA ALA A 250 7.68 -40.34 12.60
C ALA A 250 6.53 -41.29 12.97
N ILE A 251 5.31 -40.72 13.01
CA ILE A 251 4.09 -41.44 13.39
C ILE A 251 3.76 -42.51 12.35
N LEU A 252 3.91 -42.20 11.05
CA LEU A 252 3.61 -43.14 9.97
C LEU A 252 4.56 -44.35 9.97
N THR A 253 5.87 -44.11 10.15
CA THR A 253 6.87 -45.19 10.24
C THR A 253 6.48 -46.20 11.32
N ILE A 254 6.11 -45.70 12.49
CA ILE A 254 5.70 -46.55 13.62
C ILE A 254 4.39 -47.28 13.37
N GLN A 255 3.40 -46.62 12.78
CA GLN A 255 2.16 -47.30 12.41
C GLN A 255 2.42 -48.47 11.46
N ASN A 256 3.31 -48.31 10.48
CA ASN A 256 3.65 -49.37 9.54
C ASN A 256 4.41 -50.51 10.22
N GLU A 257 5.42 -50.20 11.05
CA GLU A 257 6.19 -51.21 11.80
C GLU A 257 5.32 -52.06 12.74
N TYR A 258 4.25 -51.50 13.30
CA TYR A 258 3.33 -52.21 14.20
C TYR A 258 2.15 -52.89 13.51
N LEU A 259 1.80 -52.53 12.27
CA LEU A 259 0.77 -53.25 11.50
C LEU A 259 1.31 -54.51 10.83
N GLU A 260 2.64 -54.64 10.72
CA GLU A 260 3.31 -55.81 10.14
C GLU A 260 3.68 -56.91 11.16
N GLN A 261 3.48 -56.66 12.47
CA GLN A 261 3.70 -57.62 13.57
C GLN A 261 2.39 -58.27 14.03
#